data_AF-A0A1I8CLY0-F1
#
_entry.id   AF-A0A1I8CLY0-F1
#
_cell.length_a   1.000
_cell.length_b   1.000
_cell.length_c   1.000
_cell.angle_alpha   90.00
_cell.angle_beta   90.00
_cell.angle_gamma   90.00
#
_symmetry.space_group_name_H-M   'P 1'
#
loop_
_entity.id
_entity.type
_entity.pdbx_description
1 polymer ?
#
loop_
_entity_poly.entity_id
_entity_poly.type
_entity_poly.pdbx_seq_one_letter_code
_entity_poly.pdbx_strand_id
1 'polypeptide(L)'
;MSPTTLNAFQNPTTANNSALLLDLRQQSPELFDTLYQLNSNIDTKLQKLSPAVKSLLDSLPSKIDSIKEFIVVNNNGSDAQFIRSQAYQILKSYLDLTDADRKTISDSFPFLVNVVNNKELLEAATKVKSTSGTADFKNLKTTFLKLLVEGKLYAPNNVTNTS
;
A
#
# COMPACT_ATOMS: atom_id res chain seq x y z
N MET A 1 18.23 3.73 -7.09
CA MET A 1 17.16 3.72 -8.11
C MET A 1 15.98 4.48 -7.52
N SER A 2 15.52 5.51 -8.23
CA SER A 2 14.38 6.34 -7.79
C SER A 2 13.08 5.55 -7.96
N PRO A 3 12.09 5.71 -7.07
CA PRO A 3 10.78 5.06 -7.22
C PRO A 3 10.15 5.57 -8.52
N THR A 4 10.11 4.73 -9.55
CA THR A 4 9.75 5.15 -10.92
C THR A 4 8.25 5.33 -11.14
N THR A 5 7.41 5.20 -10.11
CA THR A 5 5.94 5.09 -10.28
C THR A 5 5.10 6.12 -9.51
N LEU A 6 5.69 7.05 -8.77
CA LEU A 6 4.91 8.10 -8.07
C LEU A 6 5.13 9.52 -8.57
N ASN A 7 5.83 9.68 -9.69
CA ASN A 7 6.16 10.99 -10.23
C ASN A 7 5.24 11.42 -11.38
N ALA A 8 3.93 11.15 -11.26
CA ALA A 8 2.94 11.47 -12.29
C ALA A 8 2.93 12.96 -12.67
N PHE A 9 3.31 13.84 -11.72
CA PHE A 9 3.35 15.30 -11.92
C PHE A 9 4.71 15.86 -12.35
N GLN A 10 5.82 15.11 -12.20
CA GLN A 10 7.16 15.57 -12.61
C GLN A 10 7.62 14.91 -13.92
N ASN A 11 7.12 13.72 -14.24
CA ASN A 11 7.43 13.01 -15.48
C ASN A 11 6.16 12.29 -15.97
N PRO A 12 5.34 12.95 -16.81
CA PRO A 12 4.23 12.29 -17.46
C PRO A 12 4.80 11.36 -18.54
N THR A 13 5.14 10.14 -18.14
CA THR A 13 5.76 9.12 -19.00
C THR A 13 4.79 8.53 -20.03
N THR A 14 3.55 9.00 -20.06
CA THR A 14 2.58 8.73 -21.11
C THR A 14 1.97 10.05 -21.59
N ALA A 15 1.86 10.21 -22.91
CA ALA A 15 1.33 11.44 -23.54
C ALA A 15 -0.05 11.87 -22.99
N ASN A 16 -0.83 10.91 -22.48
CA ASN A 16 -2.15 11.14 -21.89
C ASN A 16 -2.10 11.84 -20.52
N ASN A 17 -1.08 11.58 -19.70
CA ASN A 17 -0.94 12.20 -18.38
C ASN A 17 -0.54 13.68 -18.50
N SER A 18 0.31 14.04 -19.47
CA SER A 18 0.72 15.44 -19.71
C SER A 18 -0.47 16.31 -20.12
N ALA A 19 -1.31 15.79 -21.02
CA ALA A 19 -2.48 16.49 -21.52
C ALA A 19 -3.52 16.69 -20.42
N LEU A 20 -3.84 15.64 -19.65
CA LEU A 20 -4.74 15.73 -18.49
C LEU A 20 -4.27 16.73 -17.44
N LEU A 21 -2.98 16.76 -17.13
CA LEU A 21 -2.41 17.68 -16.15
C LEU A 21 -2.41 19.13 -16.63
N LEU A 22 -2.15 19.36 -17.92
CA LEU A 22 -2.24 20.69 -18.52
C LEU A 22 -3.68 21.20 -18.53
N ASP A 23 -4.62 20.33 -18.93
CA ASP A 23 -6.04 20.65 -19.00
C ASP A 23 -6.61 20.93 -17.60
N LEU A 24 -6.21 20.14 -16.60
CA LEU A 24 -6.57 20.37 -15.20
C LEU A 24 -5.99 21.68 -14.66
N ARG A 25 -4.74 22.01 -15.00
CA ARG A 25 -4.11 23.28 -14.61
C ARG A 25 -4.85 24.48 -15.22
N GLN A 26 -5.35 24.35 -16.44
CA GLN A 26 -6.07 25.43 -17.14
C GLN A 26 -7.52 25.58 -16.66
N GLN A 27 -8.24 24.47 -16.52
CA GLN A 27 -9.67 24.47 -16.18
C GLN A 27 -9.91 24.60 -14.67
N SER A 28 -8.98 24.16 -13.82
CA SER A 28 -9.13 24.21 -12.35
C SER A 28 -7.78 24.36 -11.65
N PRO A 29 -7.16 25.56 -11.71
CA PRO A 29 -5.84 25.82 -11.12
C PRO A 29 -5.74 25.44 -9.64
N GLU A 30 -6.76 25.75 -8.82
CA GLU A 30 -6.76 25.44 -7.39
C GLU A 30 -6.76 23.93 -7.10
N LEU A 31 -7.52 23.16 -7.90
CA LEU A 31 -7.53 21.70 -7.82
C LEU A 31 -6.17 21.13 -8.26
N PHE A 32 -5.58 21.68 -9.32
CA PHE A 32 -4.24 21.31 -9.76
C PHE A 32 -3.20 21.54 -8.66
N ASP A 33 -3.18 22.72 -8.04
CA ASP A 33 -2.23 23.06 -6.98
C ASP A 33 -2.41 22.17 -5.75
N THR A 34 -3.65 21.88 -5.37
CA THR A 34 -3.98 20.97 -4.27
C THR A 34 -3.43 19.56 -4.53
N LEU A 35 -3.64 19.03 -5.73
CA LEU A 35 -3.15 17.70 -6.10
C LEU A 35 -1.63 17.67 -6.24
N TYR A 36 -1.03 18.74 -6.76
CA TYR A 36 0.41 18.87 -6.86
C TYR A 36 1.07 18.89 -5.48
N GLN A 37 0.54 19.67 -4.55
CA GLN A 37 1.01 19.71 -3.16
C GLN A 37 0.83 18.36 -2.47
N LEU A 38 -0.32 17.70 -2.68
CA LEU A 38 -0.55 16.35 -2.17
C LEU A 38 0.50 15.36 -2.69
N ASN A 39 0.78 15.37 -4.00
CA ASN A 39 1.78 14.49 -4.61
C ASN A 39 3.17 14.75 -4.04
N SER A 40 3.59 16.02 -3.97
CA SER A 40 4.88 16.42 -3.40
C SER A 40 5.03 15.99 -1.93
N ASN A 41 3.95 16.12 -1.14
CA ASN A 41 3.92 15.66 0.24
C ASN A 41 4.05 14.14 0.35
N ILE A 42 3.37 13.39 -0.52
CA ILE A 42 3.49 11.93 -0.59
C ILE A 42 4.91 11.54 -0.99
N ASP A 43 5.48 12.13 -2.04
CA ASP A 43 6.84 11.86 -2.50
C ASP A 43 7.87 12.10 -1.39
N THR A 44 7.76 13.22 -0.69
CA THR A 44 8.64 13.55 0.44
C THR A 44 8.55 12.51 1.55
N LYS A 45 7.34 12.02 1.87
CA LYS A 45 7.13 10.95 2.86
C LYS A 45 7.70 9.62 2.38
N LEU A 46 7.54 9.29 1.10
CA LEU A 46 8.09 8.08 0.49
C LEU A 46 9.62 8.07 0.48
N GLN A 47 10.26 9.22 0.28
CA GLN A 47 11.73 9.30 0.30
C GLN A 47 12.34 8.94 1.66
N LYS A 48 11.60 9.15 2.76
CA LYS A 48 12.03 8.80 4.12
C LYS A 48 11.90 7.32 4.47
N LEU A 49 11.24 6.52 3.63
CA LEU A 49 11.09 5.09 3.85
C LEU A 49 12.44 4.36 3.69
N SER A 50 12.61 3.26 4.43
CA SER A 50 13.79 2.42 4.28
C SER A 50 13.86 1.75 2.90
N PRO A 51 15.05 1.33 2.43
CA PRO A 51 15.18 0.61 1.16
C PRO A 51 14.31 -0.65 1.07
N ALA A 52 14.14 -1.39 2.17
CA ALA A 52 13.31 -2.59 2.21
C ALA A 52 11.83 -2.27 1.99
N VAL A 53 11.33 -1.20 2.65
CA VAL A 53 9.95 -0.72 2.45
C VAL A 53 9.75 -0.22 1.02
N LYS A 54 10.69 0.54 0.47
CA LYS A 54 10.63 0.99 -0.93
C LYS A 54 10.55 -0.21 -1.88
N SER A 55 11.38 -1.22 -1.68
CA SER A 55 11.35 -2.46 -2.49
C SER A 55 10.02 -3.21 -2.37
N LEU A 56 9.41 -3.26 -1.18
CA LEU A 56 8.06 -3.82 -1.00
C LEU A 56 7.05 -3.04 -1.85
N LEU A 57 7.01 -1.71 -1.71
CA LEU A 57 6.06 -0.84 -2.42
C LEU A 57 6.24 -0.90 -3.93
N ASP A 58 7.48 -0.91 -4.43
CA ASP A 58 7.79 -1.00 -5.85
C ASP A 58 7.33 -2.34 -6.46
N SER A 59 7.34 -3.42 -5.67
CA SER A 59 6.90 -4.74 -6.12
C SER A 59 5.38 -4.92 -6.16
N LEU A 60 4.63 -4.14 -5.38
CA LEU A 60 3.18 -4.31 -5.21
C LEU A 60 2.40 -4.16 -6.53
N PRO A 61 2.58 -3.10 -7.34
CA PRO A 61 1.82 -2.92 -8.58
C PRO A 61 1.95 -4.11 -9.52
N SER A 62 3.19 -4.57 -9.77
CA SER A 62 3.45 -5.70 -10.67
C SER A 62 2.75 -7.00 -10.20
N LYS A 63 2.73 -7.27 -8.89
CA LYS A 63 2.05 -8.43 -8.32
C LYS A 63 0.53 -8.30 -8.43
N ILE A 64 -0.01 -7.10 -8.21
CA ILE A 64 -1.44 -6.81 -8.35
C ILE A 64 -1.86 -6.96 -9.82
N ASP A 65 -1.08 -6.42 -10.75
CA ASP A 65 -1.39 -6.51 -12.18
C ASP A 65 -1.30 -7.95 -12.67
N SER A 66 -0.31 -8.73 -12.20
CA SER A 66 -0.25 -10.18 -12.45
C SER A 66 -1.52 -10.91 -11.97
N ILE A 67 -2.07 -10.53 -10.80
CA ILE A 67 -3.33 -11.09 -10.29
C ILE A 67 -4.51 -10.68 -11.18
N LYS A 68 -4.59 -9.40 -11.59
CA LYS A 68 -5.67 -8.90 -12.46
C LYS A 68 -5.66 -9.59 -13.82
N GLU A 69 -4.49 -9.65 -14.48
CA GLU A 69 -4.32 -10.32 -15.77
C GLU A 69 -4.72 -11.79 -15.66
N PHE A 70 -4.27 -12.47 -14.60
CA PHE A 70 -4.66 -13.85 -14.35
C PHE A 70 -6.18 -14.03 -14.24
N ILE A 71 -6.89 -13.14 -13.53
CA ILE A 71 -8.35 -13.18 -13.39
C ILE A 71 -9.06 -12.96 -14.73
N VAL A 72 -8.61 -11.97 -15.51
CA VAL A 72 -9.21 -11.63 -16.82
C VAL A 72 -9.04 -12.78 -17.82
N VAL A 73 -7.87 -13.40 -17.86
CA VAL A 73 -7.56 -14.50 -18.79
C VAL A 73 -8.24 -15.80 -18.38
N ASN A 74 -8.29 -16.12 -17.08
CA ASN A 74 -8.79 -17.41 -16.56
C ASN A 74 -10.23 -17.34 -16.06
N ASN A 75 -11.12 -16.73 -16.84
CA ASN A 75 -12.54 -16.44 -16.56
C ASN A 75 -13.40 -17.62 -16.01
N ASN A 76 -12.85 -18.83 -15.91
CA ASN A 76 -13.48 -20.06 -15.42
C ASN A 76 -12.86 -20.62 -14.12
N GLY A 77 -12.30 -19.75 -13.28
CA GLY A 77 -12.03 -20.01 -11.87
C GLY A 77 -11.37 -21.36 -11.54
N SER A 78 -10.05 -21.49 -11.68
CA SER A 78 -9.39 -22.70 -11.17
C SER A 78 -7.90 -22.63 -10.82
N ASP A 79 -7.27 -21.46 -10.71
CA ASP A 79 -5.97 -21.40 -10.04
C ASP A 79 -5.89 -20.41 -8.89
N ALA A 80 -6.73 -20.67 -7.89
CA ALA A 80 -6.61 -20.03 -6.59
C ALA A 80 -5.22 -20.26 -5.96
N GLN A 81 -4.40 -21.23 -6.43
CA GLN A 81 -3.03 -21.39 -5.96
C GLN A 81 -2.12 -20.27 -6.46
N PHE A 82 -2.25 -19.84 -7.72
CA PHE A 82 -1.49 -18.69 -8.23
C PHE A 82 -1.79 -17.42 -7.42
N ILE A 83 -3.09 -17.10 -7.24
CA ILE A 83 -3.50 -15.91 -6.47
C ILE A 83 -3.00 -15.99 -5.02
N ARG A 84 -3.15 -17.16 -4.36
CA ARG A 84 -2.63 -17.36 -3.00
C ARG A 84 -1.12 -17.25 -2.94
N SER A 85 -0.40 -17.73 -3.95
CA SER A 85 1.06 -17.61 -4.04
C SER A 85 1.47 -16.14 -4.11
N GLN A 86 0.85 -15.34 -4.99
CA GLN A 86 1.13 -13.91 -5.09
C GLN A 86 0.80 -13.16 -3.79
N ALA A 87 -0.37 -13.45 -3.20
CA ALA A 87 -0.77 -12.87 -1.92
C ALA A 87 0.19 -13.25 -0.77
N TYR A 88 0.63 -14.50 -0.72
CA TYR A 88 1.64 -14.95 0.25
C TYR A 88 2.97 -14.23 0.06
N GLN A 89 3.43 -14.03 -1.18
CA GLN A 89 4.67 -13.31 -1.43
C GLN A 89 4.60 -11.84 -0.97
N ILE A 90 3.46 -11.17 -1.16
CA ILE A 90 3.25 -9.82 -0.62
C ILE A 90 3.34 -9.83 0.90
N LEU A 91 2.61 -10.77 1.54
CA LEU A 91 2.59 -10.90 2.99
C LEU A 91 3.98 -11.22 3.55
N LYS A 92 4.71 -12.11 2.91
CA LYS A 92 6.07 -12.48 3.27
C LYS A 92 7.00 -11.27 3.20
N SER A 93 6.99 -10.52 2.10
CA SER A 93 7.81 -9.31 1.97
C SER A 93 7.51 -8.28 3.07
N TYR A 94 6.26 -8.20 3.53
CA TYR A 94 5.90 -7.37 4.67
C TYR A 94 6.40 -7.94 6.02
N LEU A 95 6.30 -9.25 6.23
CA LEU A 95 6.78 -9.93 7.44
C LEU A 95 8.31 -9.93 7.55
N ASP A 96 9.01 -9.91 6.42
CA ASP A 96 10.48 -9.82 6.33
C ASP A 96 11.00 -8.41 6.69
N LEU A 97 10.12 -7.41 6.80
CA LEU A 97 10.50 -6.08 7.31
C LEU A 97 10.91 -6.18 8.79
N THR A 98 11.96 -5.45 9.16
CA THR A 98 12.34 -5.28 10.57
C THR A 98 11.43 -4.29 11.29
N ASP A 99 11.52 -4.21 12.62
CA ASP A 99 10.84 -3.15 13.38
C ASP A 99 11.33 -1.76 12.99
N ALA A 100 12.62 -1.62 12.62
CA ALA A 100 13.18 -0.37 12.13
C ALA A 100 12.57 0.03 10.78
N ASP A 101 12.39 -0.94 9.87
CA ASP A 101 11.72 -0.71 8.59
C ASP A 101 10.27 -0.26 8.79
N ARG A 102 9.50 -1.00 9.60
CA ARG A 102 8.12 -0.64 9.95
C ARG A 102 8.04 0.73 10.61
N LYS A 103 9.02 1.09 11.44
CA LYS A 103 9.10 2.41 12.06
C LYS A 103 9.20 3.53 11.01
N THR A 104 9.95 3.33 9.92
CA THR A 104 10.00 4.34 8.84
C THR A 104 8.63 4.58 8.19
N ILE A 105 7.78 3.54 8.11
CA ILE A 105 6.39 3.69 7.63
C ILE A 105 5.60 4.56 8.61
N SER A 106 5.65 4.24 9.91
CA SER A 106 4.95 4.99 10.95
C SER A 106 5.41 6.45 11.05
N ASP A 107 6.71 6.70 10.89
CA ASP A 107 7.27 8.06 10.93
C ASP A 107 6.81 8.88 9.71
N SER A 108 6.75 8.26 8.52
CA SER A 108 6.28 8.91 7.30
C SER A 108 4.76 9.06 7.24
N PHE A 109 4.03 8.06 7.75
CA PHE A 109 2.57 7.95 7.73
C PHE A 109 2.05 7.59 9.14
N PRO A 110 1.98 8.58 10.06
CA PRO A 110 1.59 8.32 11.45
C PRO A 110 0.24 7.64 11.62
N PHE A 111 -0.71 7.88 10.71
CA PHE A 111 -2.01 7.21 10.72
C PHE A 111 -1.93 5.68 10.49
N LEU A 112 -0.81 5.17 9.96
CA LEU A 112 -0.56 3.75 9.76
C LEU A 112 0.16 3.07 10.93
N VAL A 113 0.54 3.79 11.99
CA VAL A 113 1.36 3.22 13.08
C VAL A 113 0.72 1.98 13.71
N ASN A 114 -0.59 2.04 13.94
CA ASN A 114 -1.38 0.95 14.50
C ASN A 114 -1.78 -0.10 13.46
N VAL A 115 -1.44 0.09 12.19
CA VAL A 115 -1.55 -0.96 11.17
C VAL A 115 -0.24 -1.74 11.11
N VAL A 116 0.89 -1.02 11.01
CA VAL A 116 2.18 -1.68 10.76
C VAL A 116 2.76 -2.36 12.00
N ASN A 117 2.44 -1.86 13.20
CA ASN A 117 2.99 -2.38 14.46
C ASN A 117 1.98 -3.18 15.31
N ASN A 118 0.80 -3.50 14.76
CA ASN A 118 -0.20 -4.23 15.52
C ASN A 118 0.20 -5.70 15.70
N LYS A 119 0.47 -6.09 16.96
CA LYS A 119 0.90 -7.44 17.31
C LYS A 119 -0.10 -8.51 16.92
N GLU A 120 -1.40 -8.29 17.17
CA GLU A 120 -2.46 -9.26 16.82
C GLU A 120 -2.51 -9.48 15.30
N LEU A 121 -2.35 -8.42 14.50
CA LEU A 121 -2.32 -8.51 13.04
C LEU A 121 -1.06 -9.22 12.53
N LEU A 122 0.12 -8.89 13.09
CA LEU A 122 1.38 -9.54 12.76
C LEU A 122 1.36 -11.04 13.11
N GLU A 123 0.83 -11.41 14.27
CA GLU A 123 0.65 -12.80 14.69
C GLU A 123 -0.34 -13.56 13.79
N ALA A 124 -1.39 -12.90 13.30
CA ALA A 124 -2.29 -13.52 12.32
C ALA A 124 -1.60 -13.70 10.97
N ALA A 125 -0.78 -12.73 10.54
CA ALA A 125 -0.03 -12.78 9.30
C ALA A 125 1.00 -13.92 9.29
N THR A 126 1.73 -14.16 10.38
CA THR A 126 2.74 -15.24 10.45
C THR A 126 2.15 -16.65 10.38
N LYS A 127 0.85 -16.81 10.61
CA LYS A 127 0.14 -18.10 10.47
C LYS A 127 -0.09 -18.48 9.01
N VAL A 128 -0.07 -17.52 8.09
CA VAL A 128 -0.20 -17.78 6.65
C VAL A 128 1.15 -18.23 6.08
N LYS A 129 1.15 -19.39 5.41
CA LYS A 129 2.34 -20.04 4.84
C LYS A 129 2.23 -20.14 3.32
N SER A 130 3.32 -20.52 2.65
CA SER A 130 3.30 -20.80 1.21
C SER A 130 2.32 -21.91 0.82
N THR A 131 2.05 -22.84 1.74
CA THR A 131 1.10 -23.94 1.58
C THR A 131 -0.30 -23.62 2.09
N SER A 132 -0.56 -22.38 2.53
CA SER A 132 -1.85 -22.00 3.10
C SER A 132 -2.98 -22.08 2.09
N GLY A 133 -4.13 -22.54 2.60
CA GLY A 133 -5.37 -22.61 1.85
C GLY A 133 -6.15 -21.29 1.92
N THR A 134 -7.28 -21.22 1.20
CA THR A 134 -8.17 -20.05 1.21
C THR A 134 -8.69 -19.72 2.62
N ALA A 135 -8.83 -20.71 3.50
CA ALA A 135 -9.28 -20.52 4.88
C ALA A 135 -8.31 -19.63 5.69
N ASP A 136 -7.00 -19.79 5.50
CA ASP A 136 -6.00 -19.01 6.25
C ASP A 136 -6.03 -17.54 5.87
N PHE A 137 -6.15 -17.24 4.57
CA PHE A 137 -6.31 -15.88 4.08
C PHE A 137 -7.65 -15.26 4.52
N LYS A 138 -8.73 -16.06 4.57
CA LYS A 138 -10.01 -15.63 5.15
C LYS A 138 -9.86 -15.30 6.63
N ASN A 139 -9.12 -16.11 7.39
CA ASN A 139 -8.87 -15.85 8.81
C ASN A 139 -8.07 -14.56 9.02
N LEU A 140 -7.02 -14.34 8.22
CA LEU A 140 -6.25 -13.08 8.24
C LEU A 140 -7.14 -11.87 7.95
N LYS A 141 -8.00 -11.96 6.91
CA LYS A 141 -9.00 -10.94 6.60
C LYS A 141 -9.95 -10.69 7.77
N THR A 142 -10.48 -11.75 8.38
CA THR A 142 -11.38 -11.66 9.54
C THR A 142 -10.71 -10.97 10.72
N THR A 143 -9.45 -11.31 11.03
CA THR A 143 -8.68 -10.62 12.07
C THR A 143 -8.49 -9.15 11.74
N PHE A 144 -8.09 -8.82 10.51
CA PHE A 144 -7.94 -7.43 10.09
C PHE A 144 -9.23 -6.63 10.27
N LEU A 145 -10.37 -7.16 9.80
CA LEU A 145 -11.66 -6.50 9.92
C LEU A 145 -12.11 -6.36 11.38
N LYS A 146 -11.87 -7.38 12.21
CA LYS A 146 -12.15 -7.31 13.64
C LYS A 146 -11.36 -6.17 14.30
N LEU A 147 -10.05 -6.11 14.08
CA LEU A 147 -9.18 -5.07 14.65
C LEU A 147 -9.57 -3.68 14.14
N LEU A 148 -10.00 -3.57 12.88
CA LEU A 148 -10.51 -2.32 12.32
C LEU A 148 -11.77 -1.88 13.07
N VAL A 149 -12.78 -2.75 13.18
CA VAL A 149 -14.06 -2.42 13.86
C VAL A 149 -13.87 -2.15 15.35
N GLU A 150 -12.91 -2.82 16.01
CA GLU A 150 -12.55 -2.59 17.41
C GLU A 150 -11.78 -1.28 17.64
N GLY A 151 -11.48 -0.51 16.59
CA GLY A 151 -10.72 0.73 16.73
C GLY A 151 -9.20 0.54 16.85
N LYS A 152 -8.72 -0.71 16.92
CA LYS A 152 -7.32 -1.07 17.24
C LYS A 152 -6.32 -0.79 16.12
N LEU A 153 -6.79 -0.52 14.92
CA LEU A 153 -5.95 -0.11 13.78
C LEU A 153 -5.93 1.41 13.56
N TYR A 154 -6.78 2.16 14.27
CA TYR A 154 -6.79 3.61 14.17
C TYR A 154 -5.69 4.19 15.05
N ALA A 155 -4.82 5.01 14.49
CA ALA A 155 -4.03 5.92 15.29
C ALA A 155 -4.96 7.05 15.78
N PRO A 156 -5.07 7.34 17.09
CA PRO A 156 -5.76 8.53 17.52
C PRO A 156 -5.04 9.72 16.88
N ASN A 157 -5.76 10.48 16.05
CA ASN A 157 -5.28 11.78 15.63
C ASN A 157 -5.08 12.59 16.93
N ASN A 158 -3.85 13.03 17.21
CA ASN A 158 -3.66 14.13 18.15
C ASN A 158 -4.28 15.39 17.52
N VAL A 159 -5.60 15.48 17.56
CA VAL A 159 -6.31 16.74 17.44
C VAL A 159 -6.21 17.37 18.81
N THR A 160 -5.07 18.02 19.10
CA THR A 160 -5.06 19.07 20.10
C THR A 160 -5.87 20.22 19.52
N ASN A 161 -7.19 20.15 19.68
CA ASN A 161 -8.04 21.34 19.65
C ASN A 161 -7.61 22.17 20.88
N THR A 162 -6.66 23.08 20.69
CA THR A 162 -6.49 24.18 21.62
C THR A 162 -7.71 25.08 21.45
N SER A 163 -8.56 25.06 22.47
CA SER A 163 -9.66 26.00 22.70
C SER A 163 -9.14 27.42 22.88
#